data_AF-A0A3D4QVB7-F1
#
_entry.id   AF-A0A3D4QVB7-F1
#
_cell.length_a   1.000
_cell.length_b   1.000
_cell.length_c   1.000
_cell.angle_alpha   90.00
_cell.angle_beta   90.00
_cell.angle_gamma   90.00
#
_symmetry.space_group_name_H-M   'P 1'
#
loop_
_entity.id
_entity.type
_entity.pdbx_description
1 polymer ?
#
loop_
_entity_poly.entity_id
_entity_poly.type
_entity_poly.pdbx_seq_one_letter_code
_entity_poly.pdbx_strand_id
1 'polypeptide(L)' 'MLSRYRKMARENKEYAELFYDLISEAGVDVGVDLSDEEFKSLIRRQYKRVISIADEGFL' A
#
# COMPACT_ATOMS: atom_id res chain seq x y z
N MET A 1 5.94 -9.65 -5.90
CA MET A 1 5.58 -8.85 -4.69
C MET A 1 6.67 -8.93 -3.63
N LEU A 2 6.99 -10.12 -3.09
CA LEU A 2 7.95 -10.28 -1.99
C LEU A 2 9.36 -9.69 -2.25
N SER A 3 9.91 -9.87 -3.46
CA SER A 3 11.25 -9.36 -3.79
C SER A 3 11.32 -7.82 -3.84
N ARG A 4 10.25 -7.18 -4.33
CA ARG A 4 10.13 -5.71 -4.40
C ARG A 4 9.93 -5.12 -3.00
N TYR A 5 9.09 -5.75 -2.18
CA TYR A 5 8.91 -5.37 -0.78
C TYR A 5 10.22 -5.46 0.01
N ARG A 6 10.97 -6.56 -0.13
CA ARG A 6 12.28 -6.73 0.54
C ARG A 6 13.34 -5.72 0.09
N LYS A 7 13.23 -5.19 -1.13
CA LYS A 7 14.11 -4.11 -1.62
C LYS A 7 13.70 -2.78 -0.98
N MET A 8 12.42 -2.44 -1.04
CA MET A 8 11.86 -1.25 -0.39
C MET A 8 12.18 -1.20 1.10
N ALA A 9 11.96 -2.30 1.85
CA ALA A 9 12.28 -2.36 3.28
C ALA A 9 13.77 -2.17 3.62
N ARG A 10 14.68 -2.47 2.67
CA ARG A 10 16.12 -2.21 2.84
C ARG A 10 16.50 -0.77 2.53
N GLU A 11 15.85 -0.16 1.55
CA GLU A 11 16.17 1.17 1.05
C GLU A 11 15.43 2.28 1.84
N ASN A 12 14.20 2.01 2.26
CA ASN A 12 13.37 2.89 3.07
C ASN A 12 12.37 2.05 3.89
N LYS A 13 12.73 1.76 5.13
CA LYS A 13 11.95 0.89 6.03
C LYS A 13 10.59 1.49 6.38
N GLU A 14 10.52 2.78 6.69
CA GLU A 14 9.26 3.47 7.02
C GLU A 14 8.28 3.46 5.85
N TYR A 15 8.78 3.66 4.63
CA TYR A 15 7.94 3.55 3.44
C TYR A 15 7.42 2.12 3.22
N ALA A 16 8.22 1.11 3.57
CA ALA A 16 7.80 -0.27 3.49
C ALA A 16 6.73 -0.63 4.52
N GLU A 17 6.86 -0.12 5.74
CA GLU A 17 5.86 -0.28 6.81
C GLU A 17 4.55 0.42 6.43
N LEU A 18 4.60 1.67 5.95
CA LEU A 18 3.43 2.39 5.43
C LEU A 18 2.72 1.62 4.29
N PHE A 19 3.48 1.04 3.37
CA PHE A 19 2.93 0.25 2.28
C PHE A 19 2.29 -1.06 2.78
N TYR A 20 2.87 -1.66 3.82
CA TYR A 20 2.33 -2.85 4.47
C TYR A 20 1.02 -2.53 5.19
N ASP A 21 0.97 -1.46 5.99
CA ASP A 21 -0.22 -1.06 6.74
C ASP A 21 -1.37 -0.70 5.80
N LEU A 22 -1.10 0.06 4.74
CA LEU A 22 -2.12 0.46 3.76
C LEU A 22 -2.71 -0.71 2.96
N ILE A 23 -1.93 -1.77 2.71
CA ILE A 23 -2.42 -2.94 1.97
C ILE A 23 -2.98 -4.00 2.91
N SER A 24 -2.37 -4.20 4.08
CA SER A 24 -2.74 -5.24 5.04
C SER A 24 -3.96 -4.84 5.87
N GLU A 25 -3.95 -3.67 6.52
CA GLU A 25 -5.06 -3.25 7.40
C GLU A 25 -6.26 -2.68 6.63
N ALA A 26 -6.05 -2.07 5.45
CA ALA A 26 -7.14 -1.47 4.67
C ALA A 26 -7.52 -2.23 3.39
N GLY A 27 -6.68 -3.13 2.88
CA GLY A 27 -6.86 -3.79 1.59
C GLY A 27 -7.31 -5.25 1.67
N VAL A 28 -6.76 -6.02 2.61
CA VAL A 28 -7.01 -7.47 2.71
C VAL A 28 -8.22 -7.79 3.60
N ASP A 29 -8.35 -7.14 4.76
CA ASP A 29 -9.46 -7.41 5.69
C ASP A 29 -10.80 -6.81 5.22
N VAL A 30 -10.78 -5.73 4.44
CA VAL A 30 -11.98 -5.06 3.91
C VAL A 30 -12.39 -5.62 2.55
N GLY A 31 -11.49 -6.34 1.87
CA GLY A 31 -11.67 -6.80 0.49
C GLY A 31 -12.59 -8.02 0.33
N VAL A 32 -12.86 -8.76 1.40
CA VAL A 32 -13.63 -10.02 1.38
C VAL A 32 -15.06 -9.81 0.91
N ASP A 33 -15.65 -8.65 1.19
CA ASP A 33 -17.05 -8.32 0.86
C ASP A 33 -17.19 -7.39 -0.37
N LEU A 34 -16.08 -7.10 -1.08
CA LEU A 34 -16.09 -6.20 -2.23
C LEU A 34 -16.23 -6.98 -3.55
N SER A 35 -16.98 -6.41 -4.49
CA SER A 35 -16.91 -6.83 -5.88
C SER A 35 -15.53 -6.54 -6.49
N ASP A 36 -15.19 -7.21 -7.58
CA ASP A 36 -13.93 -7.00 -8.30
C ASP A 36 -13.66 -5.53 -8.66
N GLU A 37 -14.71 -4.77 -9.01
CA GLU A 37 -14.57 -3.35 -9.37
C GLU A 37 -14.35 -2.46 -8.15
N GLU A 38 -15.01 -2.75 -7.03
CA GLU A 38 -14.78 -2.06 -5.76
C GLU A 38 -13.39 -2.35 -5.22
N PHE A 39 -12.94 -3.60 -5.33
CA PHE A 39 -11.58 -4.02 -4.95
C PHE A 39 -10.53 -3.30 -5.82
N LYS A 40 -10.69 -3.27 -7.15
CA LYS A 40 -9.79 -2.50 -8.03
C LYS A 40 -9.77 -1.01 -7.70
N SER A 41 -10.93 -0.45 -7.35
CA SER A 41 -11.05 0.96 -6.94
C SER A 41 -10.31 1.22 -5.62
N LEU A 42 -10.44 0.33 -4.65
CA LEU A 42 -9.73 0.37 -3.36
C LEU A 42 -8.21 0.35 -3.57
N ILE A 43 -7.70 -0.62 -4.33
CA ILE A 43 -6.26 -0.73 -4.62
C ILE A 43 -5.72 0.53 -5.31
N ARG A 44 -6.47 1.10 -6.28
CA ARG A 44 -6.07 2.36 -6.94
C ARG A 44 -6.01 3.55 -5.97
N ARG A 45 -6.95 3.66 -5.03
CA ARG A 45 -6.93 4.72 -4.01
C ARG A 45 -5.74 4.58 -3.07
N GLN A 46 -5.48 3.36 -2.58
CA GLN A 46 -4.34 3.07 -1.71
C GLN A 46 -3.01 3.36 -2.42
N TYR A 47 -2.88 2.97 -3.69
CA TYR A 47 -1.69 3.27 -4.48
C TYR A 47 -1.45 4.78 -4.64
N LYS A 48 -2.49 5.56 -4.94
CA LYS A 48 -2.37 7.03 -5.03
C LYS A 48 -1.99 7.66 -3.69
N ARG A 49 -2.50 7.12 -2.58
CA ARG A 49 -2.17 7.59 -1.22
C ARG A 49 -0.69 7.38 -0.91
N VAL A 50 -0.17 6.20 -1.24
CA VAL A 50 1.26 5.86 -1.11
C VAL A 50 2.13 6.84 -1.91
N ILE A 51 1.77 7.13 -3.17
CA ILE A 51 2.50 8.10 -4.00
C ILE A 51 2.49 9.50 -3.37
N SER A 52 1.33 9.99 -2.93
CA SER A 52 1.21 11.32 -2.31
C SER A 52 2.14 11.46 -1.11
N ILE A 53 2.20 10.45 -0.25
CA ILE A 53 3.06 10.47 0.95
C ILE A 53 4.53 10.42 0.54
N ALA A 54 4.90 9.64 -0.48
CA ALA A 54 6.26 9.61 -0.99
C ALA A 54 6.70 10.94 -1.61
N ASP A 55 5.80 11.63 -2.32
CA ASP A 55 6.04 12.95 -2.91
C ASP A 55 6.17 14.05 -1.85
N GLU A 56 5.43 13.94 -0.74
CA GLU A 56 5.53 14.84 0.42
C GLU A 56 6.83 14.64 1.22
N GLY A 57 7.45 13.46 1.10
CA GLY A 57 8.66 13.06 1.81
C GLY A 57 8.38 12.42 3.17
N PHE A 58 9.33 11.60 3.63
CA PHE A 58 9.33 11.02 4.97
C PHE A 58 10.20 11.92 5.85
N LEU A 59 9.59 12.57 6.85
CA LEU A 59 10.28 13.49 7.78
C LEU A 59 11.36 12.79 8.58
#